data_AF-A0A3B8NV21-F1
#
_entry.id   AF-A0A3B8NV21-F1
#
_cell.length_a   1.000
_cell.length_b   1.000
_cell.length_c   1.000
_cell.angle_alpha   90.00
_cell.angle_beta   90.00
_cell.angle_gamma   90.00
#
_symmetry.space_group_name_H-M   'P 1'
#
loop_
_entity.id
_entity.type
_entity.pdbx_description
1 polymer ?
#
loop_
_entity_poly.entity_id
_entity_poly.type
_entity_poly.pdbx_seq_one_letter_code
_entity_poly.pdbx_strand_id
1 'polypeptide(L)'
;MIAEKNNPAQSKETAAVLVEIAAIRRKIELLEDSLELQVDEDLIEATIYEIKALNCRYSHYLREAKRLGIQAKIPVNSCAENR
;
A
#
# COMPACT_ATOMS: atom_id res chain seq x y z
N MET A 1 -24.59 22.79 -3.67
CA MET A 1 -24.99 21.97 -2.50
C MET A 1 -24.54 20.54 -2.77
N ILE A 2 -23.45 20.07 -2.15
CA ILE A 2 -23.05 18.65 -2.23
C ILE A 2 -23.30 18.08 -0.85
N ALA A 3 -24.43 17.40 -0.69
CA ALA A 3 -24.70 16.60 0.50
C ALA A 3 -23.92 15.28 0.35
N GLU A 4 -22.65 15.30 0.74
CA GLU A 4 -21.90 14.05 0.92
C GLU A 4 -22.50 13.33 2.14
N LYS A 5 -23.35 12.35 1.85
CA LYS A 5 -23.83 11.38 2.83
C LYS A 5 -22.63 10.62 3.37
N ASN A 6 -22.02 11.14 4.43
CA ASN A 6 -20.92 10.50 5.13
C ASN A 6 -21.48 9.31 5.92
N ASN A 7 -21.61 8.15 5.26
CA ASN A 7 -22.05 6.92 5.91
C ASN A 7 -20.90 6.43 6.81
N PRO A 8 -21.07 6.36 8.15
CA PRO A 8 -20.01 5.97 9.07
C PRO A 8 -19.48 4.56 8.79
N ALA A 9 -20.27 3.68 8.17
CA ALA A 9 -19.83 2.35 7.75
C ALA A 9 -18.79 2.41 6.60
N GLN A 10 -19.02 3.26 5.60
CA GLN A 10 -18.13 3.42 4.45
C GLN A 10 -16.80 4.08 4.86
N SER A 11 -16.85 5.00 5.82
CA SER A 11 -15.64 5.62 6.40
C SER A 11 -14.76 4.60 7.14
N LYS A 12 -15.36 3.67 7.89
CA LYS A 12 -14.62 2.60 8.59
C LYS A 12 -14.00 1.60 7.62
N GLU A 13 -14.72 1.18 6.60
CA GLU A 13 -14.23 0.28 5.56
C GLU A 13 -13.05 0.90 4.79
N THR A 14 -13.18 2.18 4.42
CA THR A 14 -12.12 2.98 3.81
C THR A 14 -10.87 3.05 4.69
N ALA A 15 -11.04 3.34 5.99
CA ALA A 15 -9.94 3.39 6.94
C ALA A 15 -9.24 2.03 7.09
N ALA A 16 -10.00 0.94 7.16
CA ALA A 16 -9.45 -0.41 7.25
C ALA A 16 -8.60 -0.77 6.03
N VAL A 17 -9.08 -0.47 4.81
CA VAL A 17 -8.32 -0.70 3.58
C VAL A 17 -7.01 0.10 3.56
N LEU A 18 -7.04 1.37 3.98
CA LEU A 18 -5.83 2.20 4.05
C LEU A 18 -4.81 1.69 5.09
N VAL A 19 -5.30 1.23 6.25
CA VAL A 19 -4.44 0.62 7.29
C VAL A 19 -3.76 -0.64 6.75
N GLU A 20 -4.51 -1.50 6.07
CA GLU A 20 -3.97 -2.73 5.47
C GLU A 20 -2.93 -2.42 4.39
N ILE A 21 -3.20 -1.46 3.50
CA ILE A 21 -2.25 -1.01 2.47
C ILE A 21 -0.95 -0.52 3.13
N ALA A 22 -1.04 0.32 4.16
CA ALA A 22 0.12 0.85 4.86
C ALA A 22 0.92 -0.23 5.59
N ALA A 23 0.24 -1.18 6.24
CA ALA A 23 0.87 -2.29 6.94
C ALA A 23 1.60 -3.23 5.97
N ILE A 24 0.98 -3.59 4.85
CA ILE A 24 1.59 -4.43 3.84
C ILE A 24 2.82 -3.75 3.24
N ARG A 25 2.72 -2.45 2.90
CA ARG A 25 3.85 -1.71 2.34
C ARG A 25 5.04 -1.68 3.30
N ARG A 26 4.80 -1.37 4.57
CA ARG A 26 5.85 -1.39 5.61
C ARG A 26 6.47 -2.78 5.76
N LYS A 27 5.68 -3.85 5.64
CA LYS A 27 6.19 -5.21 5.73
C LYS A 27 7.07 -5.57 4.53
N ILE A 28 6.69 -5.15 3.33
CA ILE A 28 7.52 -5.31 2.12
C ILE A 28 8.85 -4.58 2.29
N GLU A 29 8.80 -3.29 2.68
CA GLU A 29 10.01 -2.47 2.92
C GLU A 29 10.96 -3.17 3.91
N LEU A 30 10.44 -3.69 5.04
CA LEU A 30 11.26 -4.40 6.03
C LEU A 30 11.88 -5.70 5.51
N LEU A 31 11.17 -6.45 4.67
CA LEU A 31 11.69 -7.69 4.08
C LEU A 31 12.73 -7.40 3.00
N GLU A 32 12.54 -6.34 2.21
CA GLU A 32 13.52 -5.87 1.23
C GLU A 32 14.81 -5.43 1.93
N ASP A 33 14.72 -4.60 2.98
CA ASP A 33 15.87 -4.18 3.79
C ASP A 33 16.58 -5.40 4.43
N SER A 34 15.81 -6.39 4.89
CA SER A 34 16.37 -7.60 5.48
C SER A 34 17.05 -8.51 4.46
N LEU A 35 16.56 -8.56 3.22
CA LEU A 35 17.06 -9.46 2.19
C LEU A 35 18.52 -9.13 1.84
N GLU A 36 18.88 -7.84 1.85
CA GLU A 36 20.26 -7.37 1.62
C GLU A 36 21.27 -7.91 2.64
N LEU A 37 20.80 -8.28 3.84
CA LEU A 37 21.62 -8.77 4.95
C LEU A 37 21.60 -10.30 5.07
N GLN A 38 20.76 -10.99 4.30
CA GLN A 38 20.66 -12.44 4.35
C GLN A 38 21.75 -13.10 3.49
N VAL A 39 22.28 -14.21 4.00
CA VAL A 39 23.34 -15.01 3.33
C VAL A 39 22.89 -16.45 3.08
N ASP A 40 21.87 -16.91 3.82
CA ASP A 40 21.30 -18.24 3.68
C ASP A 40 20.35 -18.28 2.48
N GLU A 41 20.63 -19.18 1.53
CA GLU A 41 19.93 -19.27 0.25
C GLU A 41 18.45 -19.66 0.40
N ASP A 42 18.15 -20.60 1.30
CA ASP A 42 16.78 -21.03 1.59
C ASP A 42 15.97 -19.88 2.22
N LEU A 43 16.61 -19.09 3.11
CA LEU A 43 15.99 -17.93 3.73
C LEU A 43 15.76 -16.78 2.73
N ILE A 44 16.70 -16.56 1.81
CA ILE A 44 16.55 -15.62 0.69
C ILE A 44 15.36 -16.02 -0.17
N GLU A 45 15.27 -17.29 -0.57
CA GLU A 45 14.17 -17.78 -1.40
C GLU A 45 12.82 -17.67 -0.67
N ALA A 46 12.76 -18.05 0.60
CA ALA A 46 11.57 -17.88 1.43
C ALA A 46 11.11 -16.41 1.50
N THR A 47 12.06 -15.49 1.72
CA THR A 47 11.79 -14.05 1.78
C THR A 47 11.28 -13.51 0.44
N ILE A 48 11.83 -13.97 -0.68
CA ILE A 48 11.34 -13.62 -2.04
C ILE A 48 9.90 -14.07 -2.25
N TYR A 49 9.54 -15.29 -1.84
CA TYR A 49 8.15 -15.76 -1.95
C TYR A 49 7.21 -14.99 -1.03
N GLU A 50 7.66 -14.61 0.17
CA GLU A 50 6.88 -13.78 1.07
C GLU A 50 6.60 -12.40 0.46
N ILE A 51 7.61 -11.74 -0.11
CA ILE A 51 7.46 -10.46 -0.82
C ILE A 51 6.47 -10.60 -1.99
N LYS A 52 6.56 -11.68 -2.78
CA LYS A 52 5.59 -11.95 -3.87
C LYS A 52 4.16 -12.08 -3.34
N ALA A 53 3.95 -12.84 -2.27
CA ALA A 53 2.64 -13.02 -1.65
C ALA A 53 2.07 -11.69 -1.11
N LEU A 54 2.91 -10.88 -0.48
CA LEU A 54 2.54 -9.55 0.02
C LEU A 54 2.19 -8.60 -1.13
N ASN A 55 2.91 -8.65 -2.25
CA ASN A 55 2.57 -7.85 -3.44
C ASN A 55 1.23 -8.25 -4.06
N CYS A 56 0.88 -9.54 -4.08
CA CYS A 56 -0.45 -9.98 -4.50
C CYS A 56 -1.55 -9.44 -3.56
N ARG A 57 -1.31 -9.49 -2.24
CA ARG A 57 -2.24 -8.94 -1.23
C ARG A 57 -2.37 -7.42 -1.36
N TYR A 58 -1.26 -6.71 -1.52
CA TYR A 58 -1.23 -5.27 -1.78
C TYR A 58 -2.08 -4.91 -3.01
N SER A 59 -1.88 -5.62 -4.12
CA SER A 59 -2.64 -5.43 -5.36
C SER A 59 -4.15 -5.71 -5.19
N HIS A 60 -4.53 -6.64 -4.32
CA HIS A 60 -5.93 -6.85 -3.95
C HIS A 60 -6.50 -5.62 -3.21
N TYR A 61 -5.83 -5.13 -2.18
CA TYR A 61 -6.31 -3.96 -1.43
C TYR A 61 -6.30 -2.66 -2.25
N LEU A 62 -5.38 -2.50 -3.21
CA LEU A 62 -5.43 -1.37 -4.14
C LEU A 62 -6.69 -1.41 -5.03
N ARG A 63 -7.08 -2.59 -5.52
CA ARG A 63 -8.33 -2.76 -6.27
C ARG A 63 -9.54 -2.45 -5.39
N GLU A 64 -9.49 -2.85 -4.12
CA GLU A 64 -10.54 -2.56 -3.15
C GLU A 64 -10.63 -1.05 -2.84
N ALA A 65 -9.50 -0.39 -2.64
CA ALA A 65 -9.43 1.06 -2.47
C ALA A 65 -10.04 1.79 -3.66
N LYS A 66 -9.74 1.34 -4.89
CA LYS A 66 -10.34 1.87 -6.11
C LYS A 66 -11.86 1.65 -6.16
N ARG A 67 -12.34 0.46 -5.75
CA ARG A 67 -13.78 0.15 -5.64
C ARG A 67 -14.50 1.09 -4.66
N LEU A 68 -13.83 1.44 -3.57
CA LEU A 68 -14.34 2.36 -2.55
C LEU A 68 -14.23 3.85 -2.94
N GLY A 69 -13.64 4.17 -4.10
CA GLY A 69 -13.46 5.54 -4.57
C GLY A 69 -12.32 6.29 -3.88
N ILE A 70 -11.41 5.58 -3.20
CA ILE A 70 -10.24 6.18 -2.58
C ILE A 70 -9.27 6.62 -3.68
N GLN A 71 -8.95 7.92 -3.70
CA GLN A 71 -7.98 8.48 -4.63
C GLN A 71 -6.70 8.85 -3.88
N ALA A 72 -5.55 8.52 -4.46
CA ALA A 72 -4.29 9.04 -3.97
C ALA A 72 -4.28 10.55 -4.23
N LYS A 73 -4.09 11.36 -3.18
CA LYS A 73 -3.74 12.77 -3.36
C LYS A 73 -2.34 12.80 -3.95
N ILE A 74 -2.24 13.07 -5.25
CA ILE A 74 -0.95 13.41 -5.87
C ILE A 74 -0.47 14.68 -5.15
N PRO A 75 0.69 14.67 -4.47
CA PRO A 75 1.24 15.90 -3.93
C PRO A 75 1.56 16.80 -5.12
N VAL A 76 0.80 17.90 -5.25
CA VAL A 76 1.09 19.01 -6.17
C VAL A 76 2.30 19.76 -5.64
N ASN A 77 3.47 19.13 -5.63
CA ASN A 77 4.72 19.86 -5.56
C ASN A 77 5.15 20.15 -6.99
N SER A 78 4.80 21.38 -7.38
CA SER A 78 5.32 22.13 -8.51
C SER A 78 6.80 21.81 -8.76
N CYS A 79 7.08 21.07 -9.84
CA CYS A 79 8.24 21.38 -10.65
C CYS A 79 8.02 22.79 -11.20
N ALA A 80 8.40 23.81 -10.41
CA ALA A 80 8.70 25.12 -10.95
C ALA A 80 10.04 24.97 -11.68
N GLU A 81 9.92 24.56 -12.93
CA GLU A 81 10.92 24.70 -13.97
C GLU A 81 11.36 26.17 -14.03
N ASN A 82 12.55 26.48 -13.54
CA ASN A 82 13.20 27.76 -13.75
C ASN A 82 14.53 27.52 -14.48
N ARG A 83 14.49 27.83 -15.77
CA ARG A 83 15.55 28.33 -16.68
C ARG A 83 17.01 27.98 -16.39
#